data_AF-A0A833YAA2-F1
#
_entry.id   AF-A0A833YAA2-F1
#
_cell.length_a   1.000
_cell.length_b   1.000
_cell.length_c   1.000
_cell.angle_alpha   90.00
_cell.angle_beta   90.00
_cell.angle_gamma   90.00
#
_symmetry.space_group_name_H-M   'P 1'
#
loop_
_entity.id
_entity.type
_entity.pdbx_description
1 polymer ?
#
loop_
_entity_poly.entity_id
_entity_poly.type
_entity_poly.pdbx_seq_one_letter_code
_entity_poly.pdbx_strand_id
1 'polypeptide(L)'
;MRFANRGFDVFGDRPRVEVDQTYGFNNGLTLRRLVDTAKQVTKSGNLNEFSMVLLNNTLSLPLGILLTFIFNELDYLTRRPLLRLPTFWFVITLSGVLGLAISFTSMWFLHQTGATTYSLVGSLNKIPLSIAGILIFKVPTSLENSASIFFGLIAGVIFARAKLMRERSQT
;
A
#
# COMPACT_ATOMS: atom_id res chain seq x y z
N MET A 1 -2.72 -43.27 -32.67
CA MET A 1 -3.42 -41.97 -32.65
C MET A 1 -2.46 -40.88 -32.20
N ARG A 2 -1.93 -40.10 -33.15
CA ARG A 2 -1.46 -38.73 -32.90
C ARG A 2 -2.70 -37.88 -32.58
N PHE A 3 -2.61 -36.94 -31.63
CA PHE A 3 -2.90 -35.50 -31.82
C PHE A 3 -2.76 -34.74 -30.49
N ALA A 4 -1.84 -33.75 -30.51
CA ALA A 4 -1.88 -32.47 -29.80
C ALA A 4 -1.62 -32.40 -28.28
N ASN A 5 -0.43 -32.85 -27.90
CA ASN A 5 0.40 -32.19 -26.89
C ASN A 5 0.94 -30.85 -27.48
N ARG A 6 0.14 -29.77 -27.46
CA ARG A 6 0.59 -28.41 -27.81
C ARG A 6 -0.24 -27.37 -27.04
N GLY A 7 0.29 -26.87 -25.94
CA GLY A 7 -0.33 -25.75 -25.22
C GLY A 7 0.44 -25.23 -24.00
N PHE A 8 1.40 -25.98 -23.44
CA PHE A 8 2.10 -25.61 -22.21
C PHE A 8 3.64 -25.57 -22.31
N ASP A 9 4.19 -25.42 -23.52
CA ASP A 9 5.64 -25.27 -23.74
C ASP A 9 6.00 -23.91 -24.36
N VAL A 10 5.35 -22.82 -23.92
CA VAL A 10 5.72 -21.43 -24.32
C VAL A 10 6.50 -20.71 -23.22
N PHE A 11 6.59 -21.28 -22.02
CA PHE A 11 7.48 -20.81 -20.95
C PHE A 11 8.78 -21.61 -20.93
N GLY A 12 9.48 -21.63 -22.07
CA GLY A 12 10.88 -22.01 -22.12
C GLY A 12 11.72 -20.97 -21.39
N ASP A 13 12.57 -21.44 -20.46
CA ASP A 13 13.73 -20.79 -19.82
C ASP A 13 13.85 -19.27 -20.00
N ARG A 14 12.87 -18.50 -19.51
CA ARG A 14 13.08 -17.07 -19.29
C ARG A 14 13.68 -16.89 -17.91
N PRO A 15 14.78 -16.12 -17.78
CA PRO A 15 15.42 -15.92 -16.50
C PRO A 15 14.38 -15.38 -15.49
N ARG A 16 14.37 -15.96 -14.28
CA ARG A 16 13.35 -15.73 -13.23
C ARG A 16 13.06 -14.23 -12.96
N VAL A 17 14.05 -13.37 -13.22
CA VAL A 17 13.99 -11.90 -13.16
C VAL A 17 13.10 -11.26 -14.24
N GLU A 18 13.12 -11.76 -15.47
CA GLU A 18 12.28 -11.25 -16.58
C GLU A 18 10.80 -11.59 -16.35
N VAL A 19 10.56 -12.77 -15.78
CA VAL A 19 9.23 -13.26 -15.40
C VAL A 19 8.64 -12.36 -14.32
N ASP A 20 9.37 -12.11 -13.23
CA ASP A 20 8.90 -11.28 -12.11
C ASP A 20 8.69 -9.81 -12.50
N GLN A 21 9.56 -9.27 -13.37
CA GLN A 21 9.42 -7.91 -13.90
C GLN A 21 8.20 -7.77 -14.83
N THR A 22 7.91 -8.80 -15.64
CA THR A 22 6.73 -8.84 -16.51
C THR A 22 5.44 -8.96 -15.69
N TYR A 23 5.42 -9.78 -14.64
CA TYR A 23 4.28 -9.86 -13.72
C TYR A 23 4.06 -8.55 -12.96
N GLY A 24 5.13 -7.92 -12.45
CA GLY A 24 5.07 -6.62 -11.79
C GLY A 24 4.51 -5.52 -12.68
N PHE A 25 4.92 -5.47 -13.95
CA PHE A 25 4.42 -4.50 -14.93
C PHE A 25 2.94 -4.71 -15.26
N ASN A 26 2.53 -5.95 -15.51
CA ASN A 26 1.14 -6.28 -15.81
C ASN A 26 0.21 -6.01 -14.62
N ASN A 27 0.66 -6.30 -13.39
CA ASN A 27 -0.08 -5.99 -12.17
C ASN A 27 -0.27 -4.48 -12.00
N GLY A 28 0.79 -3.69 -12.24
CA GLY A 28 0.73 -2.23 -12.17
C GLY A 28 -0.25 -1.61 -13.18
N LEU A 29 -0.23 -2.10 -14.42
CA LEU A 29 -1.18 -1.67 -15.46
C LEU A 29 -2.62 -2.07 -15.14
N THR A 30 -2.82 -3.27 -14.62
CA THR A 30 -4.15 -3.78 -14.25
C THR A 30 -4.73 -2.97 -13.09
N LEU A 31 -3.93 -2.69 -12.05
CA LEU A 31 -4.34 -1.82 -10.94
C LEU A 31 -4.68 -0.41 -11.43
N ARG A 32 -3.88 0.16 -12.32
CA ARG A 32 -4.16 1.49 -12.89
C ARG A 32 -5.48 1.51 -13.65
N ARG A 33 -5.73 0.51 -14.49
CA ARG A 33 -7.01 0.35 -15.22
C ARG A 33 -8.19 0.21 -14.25
N LEU A 34 -8.07 -0.63 -13.23
CA LEU A 34 -9.13 -0.81 -12.22
C LEU A 34 -9.46 0.50 -11.49
N VAL A 35 -8.43 1.27 -11.11
CA VAL A 35 -8.60 2.58 -10.46
C VAL A 35 -9.27 3.57 -11.40
N ASP A 36 -8.86 3.60 -12.67
CA ASP A 36 -9.42 4.53 -13.66
C ASP A 36 -10.89 4.19 -13.99
N THR A 37 -11.23 2.90 -14.13
CA THR A 37 -12.63 2.45 -14.29
C THR A 37 -13.44 2.77 -13.04
N ALA A 38 -12.91 2.53 -11.84
CA ALA A 38 -13.59 2.86 -10.58
C ALA A 38 -13.95 4.35 -10.49
N LYS A 39 -13.05 5.24 -10.93
CA LYS A 39 -13.31 6.69 -10.99
C LYS A 39 -14.44 7.05 -11.96
N GLN A 40 -14.57 6.35 -13.07
CA GLN A 40 -15.62 6.61 -14.06
C GLN A 40 -17.00 6.17 -13.57
N VAL A 41 -17.08 5.06 -12.83
CA VAL A 41 -18.36 4.50 -12.35
C VAL A 41 -18.81 5.10 -11.00
N THR A 42 -17.91 5.75 -10.27
CA THR A 42 -18.24 6.35 -8.97
C THR A 42 -18.78 7.76 -9.14
N LYS A 43 -20.04 7.99 -8.74
CA LYS A 43 -20.57 9.36 -8.59
C LYS A 43 -20.08 9.97 -7.28
N SER A 44 -19.45 11.14 -7.35
CA SER A 44 -19.06 11.89 -6.14
C SER A 44 -20.31 12.48 -5.48
N GLY A 45 -20.67 11.96 -4.31
CA GLY A 45 -21.69 12.52 -3.43
C GLY A 45 -21.12 13.55 -2.46
N ASN A 46 -21.99 14.36 -1.88
CA ASN A 46 -21.61 15.30 -0.81
C ASN A 46 -21.68 14.55 0.54
N LEU A 47 -20.61 13.84 0.88
CA LEU A 47 -20.51 13.09 2.13
C LEU A 47 -19.68 13.89 3.14
N ASN A 48 -20.20 14.00 4.37
CA ASN A 48 -19.50 14.57 5.52
C ASN A 48 -18.17 13.84 5.75
N GLU A 49 -17.12 14.54 6.21
CA GLU A 49 -15.76 13.99 6.31
C GLU A 49 -15.71 12.77 7.23
N PHE A 50 -16.45 12.83 8.34
CA PHE A 50 -16.60 11.72 9.27
C PHE A 50 -17.27 10.50 8.62
N SER A 51 -18.29 10.74 7.79
CA SER A 51 -18.98 9.69 7.04
C SER A 51 -18.07 9.06 5.99
N MET A 52 -17.20 9.84 5.35
CA MET A 52 -16.25 9.31 4.36
C MET A 52 -15.20 8.40 5.00
N VAL A 53 -14.65 8.80 6.15
CA VAL A 53 -13.70 7.97 6.93
C VAL A 53 -14.36 6.70 7.46
N LEU A 54 -15.54 6.83 8.07
CA LEU A 54 -16.28 5.68 8.58
C LEU A 54 -16.69 4.72 7.48
N LEU A 55 -17.13 5.23 6.32
CA LEU A 55 -17.47 4.40 5.17
C LEU A 55 -16.26 3.63 4.67
N ASN A 56 -15.10 4.28 4.54
CA ASN A 56 -13.87 3.62 4.07
C ASN A 56 -13.43 2.48 5.01
N ASN A 57 -13.49 2.73 6.32
CA ASN A 57 -13.12 1.74 7.33
C ASN A 57 -14.16 0.62 7.41
N THR A 58 -15.45 0.94 7.35
CA THR A 58 -16.54 -0.05 7.43
C THR A 58 -16.59 -0.94 6.19
N LEU A 59 -16.39 -0.38 4.99
CA LEU A 59 -16.37 -1.15 3.74
C LEU A 59 -15.16 -2.09 3.65
N SER A 60 -14.07 -1.77 4.36
CA SER A 60 -12.90 -2.63 4.47
C SER A 60 -13.16 -3.88 5.33
N LEU A 61 -14.12 -3.84 6.26
CA LEU A 61 -14.45 -4.99 7.13
C LEU A 61 -15.01 -6.20 6.37
N PRO A 62 -16.07 -6.11 5.55
CA PRO A 62 -16.60 -7.28 4.83
C PRO A 62 -15.57 -7.84 3.83
N LEU A 63 -14.78 -6.98 3.19
CA LEU A 63 -13.68 -7.43 2.33
C LEU A 63 -12.60 -8.16 3.14
N GLY A 64 -12.19 -7.61 4.28
CA GLY A 64 -11.22 -8.22 5.18
C GLY A 64 -11.68 -9.60 5.68
N ILE A 65 -12.93 -9.69 6.13
CA ILE A 65 -13.55 -10.95 6.59
C ILE A 65 -13.56 -11.98 5.45
N LEU A 66 -13.99 -11.59 4.25
CA LEU A 66 -14.01 -12.46 3.08
C LEU A 66 -12.60 -13.01 2.77
N LEU A 67 -11.58 -12.15 2.79
CA LEU A 67 -10.19 -12.57 2.58
C LEU A 67 -9.72 -13.53 3.68
N THR A 68 -10.02 -13.24 4.96
CA THR A 68 -9.70 -14.13 6.09
C THR A 68 -10.29 -15.53 5.91
N PHE A 69 -11.51 -15.63 5.36
CA PHE A 69 -12.14 -16.92 5.02
C PHE A 69 -11.45 -17.62 3.85
N ILE A 70 -11.16 -16.90 2.75
CA ILE A 70 -10.51 -17.48 1.55
C ILE A 70 -9.12 -18.04 1.88
N PHE A 71 -8.34 -17.33 2.71
CA PHE A 71 -7.00 -17.76 3.12
C PHE A 71 -6.99 -18.72 4.33
N ASN A 72 -8.17 -19.09 4.84
CA ASN A 72 -8.36 -20.00 5.97
C ASN A 72 -7.57 -19.62 7.26
N GLU A 73 -7.41 -18.33 7.53
CA GLU A 73 -6.66 -17.86 8.70
C GLU A 73 -7.42 -18.13 10.02
N LEU A 74 -8.74 -18.31 9.97
CA LEU A 74 -9.59 -18.57 11.13
C LEU A 74 -9.20 -19.86 11.88
N ASP A 75 -8.86 -20.93 11.15
CA ASP A 75 -8.38 -22.18 11.73
C ASP A 75 -6.99 -22.02 12.37
N TYR A 76 -6.15 -21.15 11.80
CA TYR A 76 -4.83 -20.87 12.33
C TYR A 76 -4.91 -20.05 13.62
N LEU A 77 -5.73 -18.99 13.62
CA LEU A 77 -5.87 -18.08 14.75
C LEU A 77 -6.46 -18.78 15.97
N THR A 78 -7.52 -19.58 15.80
CA THR A 78 -8.19 -20.31 16.90
C THR A 78 -7.30 -21.32 17.62
N ARG A 79 -6.29 -21.88 16.94
CA ARG A 79 -5.31 -22.82 17.52
C ARG A 79 -4.17 -22.12 18.27
N ARG A 80 -3.96 -20.82 18.06
CA ARG A 80 -2.88 -20.06 18.71
C ARG A 80 -3.29 -19.58 20.10
N PRO A 81 -2.46 -19.79 21.14
CA PRO A 81 -2.75 -19.30 22.49
C PRO A 81 -2.69 -17.76 22.62
N LEU A 82 -2.21 -17.05 21.59
CA LEU A 82 -2.11 -15.58 21.59
C LEU A 82 -3.47 -14.89 21.78
N LEU A 83 -4.56 -15.47 21.27
CA LEU A 83 -5.92 -14.94 21.45
C LEU A 83 -6.39 -14.94 22.91
N ARG A 84 -5.71 -15.67 23.81
CA ARG A 84 -6.03 -15.70 25.24
C ARG A 84 -5.28 -14.65 26.05
N LEU A 85 -4.30 -13.97 25.45
CA LEU A 85 -3.48 -12.98 26.15
C LEU A 85 -4.20 -11.62 26.16
N PRO A 86 -4.45 -11.00 27.32
CA PRO A 86 -5.08 -9.68 27.39
C PRO A 86 -4.19 -8.59 26.77
N THR A 87 -2.87 -8.75 26.82
CA THR A 87 -1.91 -7.86 26.17
C THR A 87 -2.04 -7.86 24.65
N PHE A 88 -2.35 -9.01 24.04
CA PHE A 88 -2.59 -9.10 22.60
C PHE A 88 -3.80 -8.26 22.20
N TRP A 89 -4.93 -8.42 22.91
CA TRP A 89 -6.13 -7.61 22.66
C TRP A 89 -5.88 -6.13 22.86
N PHE A 90 -5.16 -5.74 23.92
CA PHE A 90 -4.78 -4.35 24.14
C PHE A 90 -3.99 -3.76 22.97
N VAL A 91 -2.96 -4.46 22.49
CA VAL A 91 -2.13 -3.99 21.36
C VAL A 91 -2.95 -3.91 20.06
N ILE A 92 -3.79 -4.91 19.79
CA ILE A 92 -4.66 -4.93 18.60
C ILE A 92 -5.67 -3.77 18.65
N THR A 93 -6.34 -3.57 19.79
CA THR A 93 -7.28 -2.45 19.96
C THR A 93 -6.58 -1.11 19.84
N LEU A 94 -5.42 -0.93 20.47
CA LEU A 94 -4.64 0.31 20.37
C LEU A 94 -4.19 0.58 18.92
N SER A 95 -3.73 -0.45 18.22
CA SER A 95 -3.39 -0.36 16.79
C SER A 95 -4.61 0.05 15.96
N GLY A 96 -5.78 -0.49 16.27
CA GLY A 96 -7.04 -0.10 15.63
C GLY A 96 -7.39 1.38 15.85
N VAL A 97 -7.27 1.86 17.09
CA VAL A 97 -7.51 3.28 17.43
C VAL A 97 -6.53 4.20 16.70
N LEU A 98 -5.23 3.85 16.68
CA LEU A 98 -4.22 4.61 15.93
C LEU A 98 -4.49 4.58 14.42
N GLY A 99 -4.93 3.43 13.87
CA GLY A 99 -5.31 3.31 12.47
C GLY A 99 -6.51 4.20 12.10
N LEU A 100 -7.51 4.29 12.99
CA LEU A 100 -8.63 5.21 12.84
C LEU A 100 -8.18 6.68 12.91
N ALA A 101 -7.28 7.02 13.83
CA ALA A 101 -6.73 8.36 13.94
C ALA A 101 -5.95 8.78 12.67
N ILE A 102 -5.15 7.88 12.10
CA ILE A 102 -4.45 8.10 10.82
C ILE A 102 -5.48 8.28 9.69
N SER A 103 -6.49 7.42 9.61
CA SER A 103 -7.53 7.51 8.58
C SER A 103 -8.28 8.84 8.62
N PHE A 104 -8.62 9.29 9.82
CA PHE A 104 -9.32 10.56 10.02
C PHE A 104 -8.45 11.77 9.66
N THR A 105 -7.22 11.82 10.18
CA THR A 105 -6.28 12.91 9.86
C THR A 105 -5.91 12.94 8.38
N SER A 106 -5.79 11.80 7.73
CA SER A 106 -5.56 11.70 6.28
C SER A 106 -6.71 12.30 5.46
N MET A 107 -7.96 11.95 5.79
CA MET A 107 -9.12 12.47 5.07
C MET A 107 -9.33 13.96 5.33
N TRP A 108 -9.13 14.40 6.58
CA TRP A 108 -9.17 15.81 6.95
C TRP A 108 -8.10 16.62 6.21
N PHE A 109 -6.86 16.12 6.13
CA PHE A 109 -5.79 16.78 5.38
C PHE A 109 -6.09 16.84 3.87
N LEU A 110 -6.63 15.75 3.30
CA LEU A 110 -7.03 15.70 1.89
C LEU A 110 -8.15 16.70 1.57
N HIS A 111 -9.10 16.89 2.50
CA HIS A 111 -10.19 17.84 2.37
C HIS A 111 -9.72 19.30 2.42
N GLN A 112 -8.82 19.65 3.34
CA GLN A 112 -8.29 21.02 3.48
C GLN A 112 -7.29 21.41 2.37
N THR A 113 -6.71 20.43 1.69
CA THR A 113 -5.70 20.66 0.64
C THR A 113 -6.19 20.18 -0.72
N GLY A 114 -5.64 19.07 -1.22
CA GLY A 114 -6.02 18.44 -2.48
C GLY A 114 -5.27 17.13 -2.66
N ALA A 115 -5.78 16.26 -3.54
CA ALA A 115 -5.23 14.91 -3.74
C ALA A 115 -3.75 14.90 -4.15
N THR A 116 -3.30 15.90 -4.91
CA THR A 116 -1.92 16.00 -5.42
C THR A 116 -0.93 16.30 -4.29
N THR A 117 -1.27 17.25 -3.41
CA THR A 117 -0.51 17.62 -2.21
C THR A 117 -0.54 16.53 -1.15
N TYR A 118 -1.71 15.90 -0.92
CA TYR A 118 -1.83 14.73 -0.04
C TYR A 118 -0.86 13.61 -0.44
N SER A 119 -0.85 13.26 -1.72
CA SER A 119 0.06 12.26 -2.26
C SER A 119 1.53 12.66 -2.12
N LEU A 120 1.84 13.95 -2.26
CA LEU A 120 3.21 14.46 -2.12
C LEU A 120 3.72 14.34 -0.69
N VAL A 121 2.93 14.76 0.29
CA VAL A 121 3.26 14.62 1.73
C VAL A 121 3.39 13.15 2.11
N GLY A 122 2.51 12.28 1.59
CA GLY A 122 2.62 10.83 1.78
C GLY A 122 3.92 10.24 1.25
N SER A 123 4.40 10.69 0.08
CA SER A 123 5.70 10.30 -0.45
C SER A 123 6.86 10.86 0.39
N LEU A 124 6.76 12.10 0.88
CA LEU A 124 7.77 12.72 1.73
C LEU A 124 7.91 12.01 3.08
N ASN A 125 6.80 11.61 3.71
CA ASN A 125 6.80 10.94 5.02
C ASN A 125 7.62 9.63 5.03
N LYS A 126 7.80 9.00 3.86
CA LYS A 126 8.61 7.78 3.72
C LYS A 126 10.10 8.01 3.98
N ILE A 127 10.61 9.23 3.74
CA ILE A 127 12.02 9.58 3.91
C ILE A 127 12.43 9.59 5.39
N PRO A 128 11.79 10.39 6.28
CA PRO A 128 12.12 10.37 7.70
C PRO A 128 11.82 9.01 8.33
N LEU A 129 10.76 8.31 7.91
CA LEU A 129 10.45 6.97 8.39
C LEU A 129 11.57 5.96 8.06
N SER A 130 12.11 6.01 6.84
CA SER A 130 13.21 5.14 6.43
C SER A 130 14.50 5.44 7.20
N ILE A 131 14.83 6.72 7.41
CA ILE A 131 16.00 7.13 8.22
C ILE A 131 15.83 6.64 9.67
N ALA A 132 14.66 6.87 10.26
CA ALA A 132 14.36 6.41 11.62
C ALA A 132 14.47 4.89 11.75
N GLY A 133 13.98 4.13 10.76
CA GLY A 133 14.08 2.67 10.74
C GLY A 133 15.53 2.18 10.77
N ILE A 134 16.42 2.79 9.98
CA ILE A 134 17.84 2.42 9.94
C ILE A 134 18.52 2.71 11.28
N LEU A 135 18.24 3.89 11.86
CA LEU A 135 18.84 4.32 13.12
C LEU A 135 18.36 3.47 14.31
N ILE A 136 17.06 3.16 14.38
CA ILE A 136 16.46 2.43 15.50
C ILE A 136 16.80 0.94 15.44
N PHE A 137 16.72 0.31 14.27
CA PHE A 137 16.87 -1.14 14.14
C PHE A 137 18.30 -1.61 13.87
N LYS A 138 19.27 -0.68 13.70
CA LYS A 138 20.70 -0.97 13.45
C LYS A 138 20.90 -2.13 12.47
N VAL A 139 20.17 -2.08 11.36
CA VAL A 139 20.18 -3.14 10.35
C VAL A 139 21.61 -3.30 9.82
N PRO A 140 22.16 -4.52 9.69
CA PRO A 140 23.49 -4.72 9.12
C PRO A 140 23.48 -4.25 7.66
N THR A 141 24.00 -3.05 7.43
CA THR A 141 24.06 -2.44 6.11
C THR A 141 25.36 -2.80 5.42
N SER A 142 25.31 -3.67 4.41
CA SER A 142 26.38 -3.78 3.42
C SER A 142 26.50 -2.44 2.66
N LEU A 143 27.68 -2.15 2.11
CA LEU A 143 27.93 -0.89 1.39
C LEU A 143 26.92 -0.68 0.25
N GLU A 144 26.58 -1.75 -0.46
CA GLU A 144 25.59 -1.75 -1.56
C GLU A 144 24.17 -1.42 -1.07
N ASN A 145 23.73 -2.00 0.06
CA ASN A 145 22.42 -1.70 0.63
C ASN A 145 22.33 -0.25 1.15
N SER A 146 23.42 0.25 1.76
CA SER A 146 23.49 1.64 2.22
C SER A 146 23.46 2.65 1.06
N ALA A 147 24.14 2.36 -0.05
CA ALA A 147 24.12 3.17 -1.26
C ALA A 147 22.72 3.18 -1.90
N SER A 148 22.06 2.01 -2.01
CA SER A 148 20.70 1.89 -2.54
C SER A 148 19.70 2.74 -1.73
N ILE A 149 19.78 2.68 -0.40
CA ILE A 149 18.96 3.52 0.49
C ILE A 149 19.26 5.01 0.26
N PHE A 150 20.54 5.39 0.21
CA PHE A 150 20.94 6.79 0.02
C PHE A 150 20.42 7.36 -1.32
N PHE A 151 20.60 6.63 -2.41
CA PHE A 151 20.07 7.01 -3.72
C PHE A 151 18.53 7.03 -3.73
N GLY A 152 17.87 6.08 -3.08
CA GLY A 152 16.41 6.05 -2.94
C GLY A 152 15.87 7.26 -2.17
N LEU A 153 16.55 7.70 -1.11
CA LEU A 153 16.19 8.90 -0.35
C LEU A 153 16.38 10.16 -1.19
N ILE A 154 17.51 10.31 -1.89
CA ILE A 154 17.75 11.46 -2.79
C ILE A 154 16.71 11.51 -3.90
N ALA A 155 16.42 10.38 -4.55
CA ALA A 155 15.39 10.29 -5.58
C ALA A 155 14.01 10.69 -5.03
N GLY A 156 13.66 10.27 -3.82
CA GLY A 156 12.44 10.68 -3.12
C GLY A 156 12.35 12.19 -2.90
N VAL A 157 13.44 12.83 -2.45
CA VAL A 157 13.51 14.29 -2.26
C VAL A 157 13.34 15.03 -3.60
N ILE A 158 14.06 14.61 -4.63
CA ILE A 158 13.98 15.24 -5.96
C ILE A 158 12.57 15.10 -6.55
N PHE A 159 11.95 13.92 -6.43
CA PHE A 159 10.59 13.68 -6.90
C PHE A 159 9.58 14.60 -6.20
N ALA A 160 9.65 14.71 -4.87
CA ALA A 160 8.78 15.60 -4.11
C ALA A 160 8.98 17.07 -4.52
N ARG A 161 10.23 17.51 -4.70
CA ARG A 161 10.54 18.87 -5.15
C ARG A 161 9.99 19.15 -6.55
N ALA A 162 10.20 18.23 -7.49
CA ALA A 162 9.71 18.37 -8.87
C ALA A 162 8.18 18.47 -8.91
N LYS A 163 7.49 17.69 -8.08
CA LYS A 163 6.03 17.71 -7.99
C LYS A 163 5.50 19.01 -7.37
N LEU A 164 6.15 19.56 -6.34
CA LEU A 164 5.82 20.89 -5.79
C LEU A 164 6.00 22.01 -6.82
N MET A 165 7.08 21.96 -7.62
CA MET A 165 7.33 22.95 -8.66
C MET A 165 6.27 22.89 -9.76
N ARG A 166 5.84 21.69 -10.16
CA ARG A 166 4.78 21.52 -11.14
C ARG A 166 3.44 22.08 -10.66
N GLU A 167 3.06 21.87 -9.40
CA GLU A 167 1.84 22.46 -8.83
C GLU A 167 1.89 23.99 -8.84
N ARG A 168 3.01 24.60 -8.45
CA ARG A 168 3.17 26.07 -8.47
C ARG A 168 3.15 26.70 -9.87
N SER A 169 3.54 25.96 -10.90
CA SER A 169 3.52 26.46 -12.29
C SER A 169 2.13 26.37 -12.94
N GLN A 170 1.17 25.69 -12.32
CA GLN A 170 -0.22 25.57 -12.80
C GLN A 170 -1.20 26.52 -12.09
N THR A 171 -0.74 27.24 -11.07
CA THR A 171 -1.42 28.38 -10.42
C THR A 171 -0.89 29.69 -10.98
#